data_AF-A0A7J9GHY9-F1
#
_entry.id   AF-A0A7J9GHY9-F1
#
_cell.length_a   1.000
_cell.length_b   1.000
_cell.length_c   1.000
_cell.angle_alpha   90.00
_cell.angle_beta   90.00
_cell.angle_gamma   90.00
#
_symmetry.space_group_name_H-M   'P 1'
#
loop_
_entity.id
_entity.type
_entity.pdbx_description
1 polymer ?
#
loop_
_entity_poly.entity_id
_entity_poly.type
_entity_poly.pdbx_seq_one_letter_code
_entity_poly.pdbx_strand_id
1 'polypeptide(L)'
;MEDTDTFLSTYNFSTKMESRLKSLTTRLEEAVAVKNGLALVENDRRRYERMKERLRSSSLVDESHVYGRERDREAILDLLMNDSDDGVGDIGVVSIVGMAGVGKTTLAQLVYN
;
A
#
# COMPACT_ATOMS: atom_id res chain seq x y z
N MET A 1 -49.75 -5.17 33.97
CA MET A 1 -50.02 -5.68 32.60
C MET A 1 -48.90 -5.35 31.62
N GLU A 2 -47.89 -4.54 31.99
CA GLU A 2 -46.76 -4.16 31.11
C GLU A 2 -45.58 -5.15 31.09
N ASP A 3 -45.43 -6.01 32.10
CA ASP A 3 -44.24 -6.87 32.24
C ASP A 3 -44.17 -8.02 31.22
N THR A 4 -45.32 -8.49 30.72
CA THR A 4 -45.38 -9.63 29.79
C THR A 4 -44.93 -9.26 28.38
N ASP A 5 -45.17 -8.02 27.95
CA ASP A 5 -44.85 -7.57 26.59
C ASP A 5 -43.35 -7.31 26.44
N THR A 6 -42.72 -6.75 27.48
CA THR A 6 -41.27 -6.57 27.58
C THR A 6 -40.53 -7.91 27.58
N PHE A 7 -41.07 -8.92 28.28
CA PHE A 7 -40.50 -10.27 28.32
C PHE A 7 -40.55 -10.95 26.94
N LEU A 8 -41.70 -10.89 26.26
CA LEU A 8 -41.86 -11.47 24.92
C LEU A 8 -40.98 -10.76 23.87
N SER A 9 -40.87 -9.44 23.93
CA SER A 9 -39.98 -8.66 23.06
C SER A 9 -38.51 -9.08 23.21
N THR A 10 -38.05 -9.22 24.46
CA THR A 10 -36.68 -9.65 24.78
C THR A 10 -36.41 -11.08 24.31
N TYR A 11 -37.36 -12.00 24.50
CA TYR A 11 -37.27 -13.39 24.06
C TYR A 11 -37.22 -13.50 22.52
N ASN A 12 -38.08 -12.75 21.83
CA ASN A 12 -38.09 -12.70 20.36
C ASN A 12 -36.79 -12.11 19.80
N PHE A 13 -36.23 -11.10 20.46
CA PHE A 13 -34.93 -10.54 20.09
C PHE A 13 -33.80 -11.57 20.25
N SER A 14 -33.74 -12.28 21.39
CA SER A 14 -32.75 -13.34 21.63
C SER A 14 -32.83 -14.44 20.58
N THR A 15 -34.05 -14.94 20.31
CA THR A 15 -34.29 -16.00 19.32
C THR A 15 -33.89 -15.56 17.90
N LYS A 16 -34.18 -14.31 17.54
CA LYS A 16 -33.73 -13.71 16.27
C LYS A 16 -32.20 -13.57 16.21
N MET A 17 -31.54 -13.26 17.32
CA MET A 17 -30.08 -13.21 17.37
C MET A 17 -29.44 -14.59 17.26
N GLU A 18 -29.99 -15.60 17.94
CA GLU A 18 -29.53 -16.99 17.86
C GLU A 18 -29.62 -17.55 16.44
N SER A 19 -30.76 -17.35 15.77
CA SER A 19 -30.93 -17.77 14.37
C SER A 19 -29.94 -17.07 13.42
N ARG A 20 -29.67 -15.78 13.61
CA ARG A 20 -28.66 -15.04 12.83
C ARG A 20 -27.25 -15.54 13.11
N LEU A 21 -26.90 -15.79 14.36
CA LEU A 21 -25.60 -16.36 14.75
C LEU A 21 -25.41 -17.72 14.09
N LYS A 22 -26.40 -18.60 14.19
CA LYS A 22 -26.36 -19.93 13.58
C LYS A 22 -26.16 -19.85 12.06
N SER A 23 -26.91 -18.97 11.38
CA SER A 23 -26.76 -18.75 9.94
C SER A 23 -25.37 -18.26 9.55
N LEU A 24 -24.76 -17.37 10.35
CA LEU A 24 -23.38 -16.90 10.10
C LEU A 24 -22.36 -18.02 10.31
N THR A 25 -22.50 -18.82 11.37
CA THR A 25 -21.62 -19.96 11.65
C THR A 25 -21.63 -20.95 10.49
N THR A 26 -22.81 -21.34 10.00
CA THR A 26 -22.93 -22.27 8.87
C THR A 26 -22.28 -21.72 7.60
N ARG A 27 -22.48 -20.44 7.27
CA ARG A 27 -21.84 -19.81 6.10
C ARG A 27 -20.32 -19.76 6.21
N LEU A 28 -19.79 -19.58 7.42
CA LEU A 28 -18.34 -19.61 7.66
C LEU A 28 -17.78 -21.01 7.50
N GLU A 29 -18.47 -22.04 8.00
CA GLU A 29 -18.10 -23.44 7.84
C GLU A 29 -18.08 -23.85 6.36
N GLU A 30 -19.10 -23.46 5.58
CA GLU A 30 -19.14 -23.67 4.13
C GLU A 30 -17.96 -23.01 3.42
N ALA A 31 -17.63 -21.76 3.77
CA ALA A 31 -16.50 -21.04 3.18
C ALA A 31 -15.16 -21.73 3.49
N VAL A 32 -15.00 -22.25 4.71
CA VAL A 32 -13.81 -23.02 5.11
C VAL A 32 -13.73 -24.34 4.35
N ALA A 33 -14.84 -25.05 4.18
CA ALA A 33 -14.89 -26.28 3.39
C ALA A 33 -14.48 -26.04 1.93
N VAL A 34 -14.99 -24.97 1.30
CA VAL A 34 -14.59 -24.56 -0.05
C VAL A 34 -13.10 -24.19 -0.09
N LYS A 35 -12.62 -23.35 0.84
CA LYS A 35 -11.19 -22.97 0.92
C LYS A 35 -10.28 -24.21 0.97
N ASN A 36 -10.63 -25.19 1.80
CA ASN A 36 -9.83 -26.40 1.98
C ASN A 36 -9.90 -27.34 0.77
N GLY A 37 -11.05 -27.40 0.09
CA GLY A 37 -11.22 -28.20 -1.12
C GLY A 37 -10.48 -27.67 -2.34
N LEU A 38 -10.12 -26.38 -2.35
CA LEU A 38 -9.43 -25.74 -3.47
C LEU A 38 -7.93 -26.07 -3.57
N ALA A 39 -7.36 -26.86 -2.64
CA ALA A 39 -5.94 -27.27 -2.62
C ALA A 39 -4.95 -26.12 -2.92
N LEU A 40 -5.30 -24.90 -2.46
CA LEU A 40 -4.53 -23.70 -2.76
C LEU A 40 -3.26 -23.68 -1.92
N VAL A 41 -2.15 -23.27 -2.54
CA VAL A 41 -0.91 -23.00 -1.81
C VAL A 41 -1.09 -21.70 -1.03
N GLU A 42 -0.91 -21.78 0.28
CA GLU A 42 -0.91 -20.62 1.16
C GLU A 42 0.22 -19.67 0.74
N ASN A 43 -0.14 -18.55 0.13
CA ASN A 43 0.82 -17.52 -0.27
C ASN A 43 1.10 -16.65 0.96
N ASP A 44 1.76 -17.29 1.91
CA ASP A 44 2.20 -16.67 3.15
C ASP A 44 3.04 -15.43 2.83
N ARG A 45 2.97 -14.41 3.69
CA ARG A 45 3.55 -13.04 3.68
C ARG A 45 4.71 -12.67 2.73
N ARG A 46 5.49 -13.63 2.25
CA ARG A 46 6.54 -13.52 1.24
C ARG A 46 6.14 -12.79 -0.03
N ARG A 47 4.87 -12.78 -0.48
CA ARG A 47 4.48 -11.94 -1.64
C ARG A 47 4.38 -10.46 -1.27
N TYR A 48 3.89 -10.15 -0.07
CA TYR A 48 3.82 -8.77 0.44
C TYR A 48 5.21 -8.25 0.81
N GLU A 49 6.06 -9.09 1.42
CA GLU A 49 7.46 -8.79 1.67
C GLU A 49 8.27 -8.66 0.37
N ARG A 50 8.09 -9.54 -0.63
CA ARG A 50 8.70 -9.37 -1.97
C ARG A 50 8.23 -8.11 -2.70
N MET A 51 7.02 -7.62 -2.44
CA MET A 51 6.53 -6.34 -2.97
C MET A 51 7.13 -5.14 -2.24
N LYS A 52 7.39 -5.28 -0.93
CA LYS A 52 8.08 -4.27 -0.10
C LYS A 52 9.57 -4.22 -0.43
N GLU A 53 10.16 -5.36 -0.82
CA GLU A 53 11.39 -5.51 -1.61
C GLU A 53 11.14 -5.29 -3.11
N ARG A 54 10.34 -4.29 -3.50
CA ARG A 54 10.62 -3.61 -4.77
C ARG A 54 12.05 -3.13 -4.65
N LEU A 55 12.97 -3.92 -5.20
CA LEU A 55 14.42 -3.80 -5.13
C LEU A 55 14.77 -2.34 -4.88
N ARG A 56 15.19 -2.02 -3.65
CA ARG A 56 15.76 -0.71 -3.35
C ARG A 56 16.84 -0.53 -4.41
N SER A 57 16.69 0.46 -5.28
CA SER A 57 17.79 0.89 -6.13
C SER A 57 18.92 1.24 -5.17
N SER A 58 19.96 0.40 -5.14
CA SER A 58 21.09 0.54 -4.22
C SER A 58 21.58 1.99 -4.24
N SER A 59 21.77 2.60 -3.07
CA SER A 59 22.05 4.04 -2.93
C SER A 59 23.37 4.51 -3.53
N LEU A 60 24.20 3.59 -4.04
CA LEU A 60 25.49 3.89 -4.65
C LEU A 60 25.35 3.83 -6.17
N VAL A 61 25.39 4.99 -6.81
CA VAL A 61 25.68 5.12 -8.24
C VAL A 61 27.17 5.38 -8.36
N ASP A 62 27.84 4.61 -9.21
CA ASP A 62 29.20 4.92 -9.62
C ASP A 62 29.14 6.00 -10.71
N GLU A 63 29.37 7.25 -10.30
CA GLU A 63 29.32 8.42 -11.21
C GLU A 63 30.27 8.27 -12.41
N SER A 64 31.37 7.52 -12.26
CA SER A 64 32.36 7.34 -13.33
C SER A 64 31.82 6.61 -14.55
N HIS A 65 30.69 5.90 -14.40
CA HIS A 65 30.02 5.15 -15.46
C HIS A 65 28.74 5.83 -15.96
N VAL A 66 28.46 7.07 -15.55
CA VAL A 66 27.32 7.84 -16.06
C VAL A 66 27.81 8.96 -16.96
N TYR A 67 27.20 9.09 -18.14
CA TYR A 67 27.61 10.05 -19.16
C TYR A 67 26.40 10.76 -19.75
N GLY A 68 26.57 12.04 -20.11
CA GLY A 68 25.59 12.82 -20.86
C GLY A 68 24.38 13.26 -20.04
N ARG A 69 24.48 13.20 -18.71
CA ARG A 69 23.42 13.58 -17.75
C ARG A 69 23.78 14.84 -16.97
N GLU A 70 24.87 15.50 -17.31
CA GLU A 70 25.40 16.66 -16.58
C GLU A 70 24.40 17.82 -16.61
N ARG A 71 23.86 18.13 -17.80
CA ARG A 71 22.84 19.17 -17.97
C ARG A 71 21.54 18.85 -17.24
N ASP A 72 21.12 17.57 -17.24
CA ASP A 72 19.91 17.13 -16.55
C ASP A 72 20.08 17.27 -15.03
N ARG A 73 21.27 16.94 -14.50
CA ARG A 73 21.63 17.09 -13.08
C ARG A 73 21.61 18.56 -12.67
N GLU A 74 22.30 19.42 -13.42
CA GLU A 74 22.37 20.87 -13.16
C GLU A 74 20.98 21.50 -13.16
N ALA A 75 20.14 21.19 -14.15
CA ALA A 75 18.78 21.71 -14.21
C ALA A 75 17.92 21.31 -13.00
N ILE A 76 18.06 20.07 -12.50
CA ILE A 76 17.34 19.64 -11.29
C ILE A 76 17.88 20.35 -10.04
N LEU A 77 19.20 20.54 -9.93
CA LEU A 77 19.80 21.28 -8.81
C LEU A 77 19.32 22.72 -8.78
N ASP A 78 19.26 23.39 -9.93
CA ASP A 78 18.73 24.76 -10.02
C ASP A 78 17.27 24.84 -9.56
N LEU A 79 16.43 23.87 -9.95
CA LEU A 79 15.03 23.80 -9.49
C LEU A 79 14.92 23.60 -7.98
N LEU A 80 15.81 22.82 -7.38
CA LEU A 80 15.83 22.57 -5.93
C LEU A 80 16.41 23.76 -5.14
N MET A 81 17.31 24.53 -5.74
CA MET A 81 17.99 25.66 -5.11
C MET A 81 17.20 26.97 -5.23
N ASN A 82 16.45 27.14 -6.33
CA ASN A 82 15.64 28.34 -6.59
C ASN A 82 14.25 28.29 -5.95
N ASP A 83 13.93 27.24 -5.18
CA ASP A 83 12.69 27.17 -4.40
C ASP A 83 12.78 28.20 -3.26
N SER A 84 12.42 29.42 -3.61
CA SER A 84 12.40 30.58 -2.73
C SER A 84 11.16 30.44 -1.86
N ASP A 85 11.38 30.14 -0.59
CA ASP A 85 10.38 29.99 0.47
C ASP A 85 9.47 31.22 0.56
N ASP A 86 8.32 31.18 -0.11
CA ASP A 86 7.27 32.21 -0.02
C ASP A 86 6.12 31.81 0.93
N GLY A 87 6.25 30.69 1.66
CA GLY A 87 5.17 30.27 2.56
C GLY A 87 5.53 29.08 3.44
N VAL A 88 5.64 29.34 4.75
CA VAL A 88 5.76 28.34 5.81
C VAL A 88 4.73 27.22 5.61
N GLY A 89 5.16 26.09 5.05
CA GLY A 89 4.35 24.87 4.95
C GLY A 89 4.19 24.24 3.56
N ASP A 90 4.76 24.80 2.48
CA ASP A 90 4.70 24.15 1.16
C ASP A 90 5.90 23.21 0.92
N ILE A 91 5.66 22.04 0.33
CA ILE A 91 6.70 21.04 0.02
C ILE A 91 6.95 21.06 -1.49
N GLY A 92 8.13 21.52 -1.89
CA GLY A 92 8.60 21.45 -3.28
C GLY A 92 8.80 20.01 -3.75
N VAL A 93 8.26 19.67 -4.93
CA VAL A 93 8.41 18.33 -5.53
C VAL A 93 8.88 18.43 -6.97
N VAL A 94 10.02 17.82 -7.27
CA VAL A 94 10.54 17.64 -8.63
C VAL A 94 10.29 16.21 -9.10
N SER A 95 9.48 16.05 -10.15
CA SER A 95 9.15 14.73 -10.71
C SER A 95 9.98 14.40 -11.96
N ILE A 96 10.55 13.19 -12.02
CA ILE A 96 11.31 12.68 -13.18
C ILE A 96 10.45 11.67 -13.93
N VAL A 97 10.04 12.01 -15.16
CA VAL A 97 9.11 11.20 -15.99
C VAL A 97 9.78 10.73 -17.28
N GLY A 98 9.45 9.53 -17.74
CA GLY A 98 10.01 8.94 -18.96
C GLY A 98 9.83 7.42 -19.06
N MET A 99 10.18 6.85 -20.20
CA MET A 99 10.05 5.41 -20.47
C MET A 99 10.84 4.53 -19.49
N ALA A 100 10.49 3.25 -19.40
CA ALA A 100 11.27 2.27 -18.64
C ALA A 100 12.71 2.17 -19.18
N GLY A 101 13.69 1.92 -18.30
CA GLY A 101 15.09 1.72 -18.70
C GLY A 101 15.90 2.97 -19.07
N VAL A 102 15.28 4.15 -19.17
CA VAL A 102 15.99 5.40 -19.57
C VAL A 102 16.98 5.94 -18.51
N GLY A 103 17.00 5.37 -17.30
CA GLY A 103 17.89 5.80 -16.23
C GLY A 103 17.31 6.89 -15.29
N LYS A 104 15.98 6.99 -15.15
CA LYS A 104 15.34 7.95 -14.22
C LYS A 104 15.87 7.84 -12.79
N THR A 105 15.96 6.61 -12.30
CA THR A 105 16.47 6.32 -10.96
C THR A 105 17.95 6.68 -10.85
N THR A 106 18.74 6.42 -11.89
CA THR A 106 20.15 6.82 -11.95
C THR A 106 20.31 8.33 -11.86
N LEU A 107 19.50 9.11 -12.59
CA LEU A 107 19.52 10.57 -12.53
C LEU A 107 19.15 11.09 -11.13
N ALA A 108 18.10 10.55 -10.50
CA ALA A 108 17.73 10.92 -9.13
C ALA A 108 18.88 10.66 -8.13
N GLN A 109 19.60 9.57 -8.31
CA GLN A 109 20.74 9.22 -7.48
C GLN A 109 21.95 10.13 -7.71
N LEU A 110 22.19 10.59 -8.94
CA LEU A 110 23.26 11.58 -9.25
C LEU A 110 22.99 12.98 -8.68
N VAL A 111 21.72 13.32 -8.48
CA VAL A 111 21.34 14.61 -7.88
C VAL A 111 21.45 14.55 -6.35
N TYR A 112 21.11 13.41 -5.75
CA TYR A 112 21.05 13.26 -4.29
C TYR A 112 22.41 12.96 -3.64
N ASN A 113 23.27 12.20 -4.33
CA ASN A 113 24.63 11.87 -3.87
C ASN A 113 25.62 12.97 -4.25
#